data_AF-A0A9X9A3Z9-F1
#
_entry.id   AF-A0A9X9A3Z9-F1
#
_cell.length_a   1.000
_cell.length_b   1.000
_cell.length_c   1.000
_cell.angle_alpha   90.00
_cell.angle_beta   90.00
_cell.angle_gamma   90.00
#
_symmetry.space_group_name_H-M   'P 1'
#
loop_
_entity.id
_entity.type
_entity.pdbx_description
1 polymer ?
#
loop_
_entity_poly.entity_id
_entity_poly.type
_entity_poly.pdbx_seq_one_letter_code
_entity_poly.pdbx_strand_id
1 'polypeptide(L)' 'MFTSITYLQSGNDKQQKIYDVLNSLNIMEDLALYNPVLCGTIPIRIDTPQ' A
#
# COMPACT_ATOMS: atom_id res chain seq x y z
N MET A 1 13.66 4.86 -4.23
CA MET A 1 13.05 3.52 -4.15
C MET A 1 11.76 3.67 -3.36
N PHE A 2 10.63 3.13 -3.82
CA PHE A 2 9.36 3.23 -3.09
C PHE A 2 9.32 2.15 -2.00
N THR A 3 9.80 2.46 -0.80
CA THR A 3 9.85 1.53 0.35
C THR A 3 8.77 1.77 1.39
N SER A 4 8.08 2.92 1.32
CA SER A 4 6.94 3.25 2.17
C SER A 4 5.63 3.03 1.44
N ILE A 5 4.54 2.76 2.16
CA ILE A 5 3.18 2.67 1.60
C ILE A 5 2.51 4.02 1.33
N THR A 6 3.13 5.14 1.73
CA THR A 6 2.53 6.48 1.58
C THR A 6 2.15 6.86 0.15
N TYR A 7 2.79 6.24 -0.85
CA TYR A 7 2.43 6.44 -2.26
C TYR A 7 0.98 6.02 -2.57
N LEU A 8 0.40 5.07 -1.82
CA LEU A 8 -0.98 4.61 -2.00
C LEU A 8 -2.01 5.71 -1.75
N GLN A 9 -1.68 6.70 -0.91
CA GLN A 9 -2.54 7.86 -0.64
C GLN A 9 -2.75 8.73 -1.90
N SER A 10 -1.83 8.67 -2.86
CA SER A 10 -1.95 9.35 -4.16
C SER A 10 -2.66 8.53 -5.23
N GLY A 11 -3.09 7.32 -4.88
CA GLY A 11 -3.76 6.37 -5.76
C GLY A 11 -5.26 6.61 -5.94
N ASN A 12 -5.91 5.70 -6.68
CA ASN A 12 -7.38 5.65 -6.77
C ASN A 12 -8.02 5.19 -5.45
N ASP A 13 -9.35 5.20 -5.38
CA ASP A 13 -10.11 4.84 -4.19
C ASP A 13 -9.74 3.46 -3.61
N LYS A 14 -9.46 2.49 -4.48
CA LYS A 14 -9.05 1.14 -4.06
C LYS A 14 -7.67 1.16 -3.41
N GLN A 15 -6.73 1.92 -3.96
CA GLN A 15 -5.38 2.07 -3.43
C GLN A 15 -5.38 2.84 -2.10
N GLN A 16 -6.18 3.90 -1.98
CA GLN A 16 -6.34 4.64 -0.71
C GLN A 16 -6.95 3.73 0.37
N LYS A 17 -7.95 2.92 0.04
CA LYS A 17 -8.50 1.91 0.98
C LYS A 17 -7.45 0.90 1.43
N ILE A 18 -6.54 0.47 0.56
CA ILE A 18 -5.44 -0.43 0.94
C ILE A 18 -4.53 0.26 1.97
N TYR A 19 -4.18 1.53 1.77
CA TYR A 19 -3.41 2.30 2.75
C TYR A 19 -4.09 2.30 4.13
N ASP A 20 -5.39 2.56 4.17
CA ASP A 20 -6.16 2.59 5.42
C ASP A 20 -6.21 1.21 6.10
N VAL A 21 -6.43 0.14 5.33
CA VAL A 21 -6.46 -1.24 5.85
C VAL A 21 -5.09 -1.68 6.39
N LEU A 22 -4.00 -1.36 5.69
CA LEU A 22 -2.65 -1.70 6.16
C LEU A 22 -2.30 -1.00 7.47
N ASN A 23 -2.72 0.25 7.64
CA ASN A 23 -2.54 0.99 8.88
C ASN A 23 -3.46 0.50 10.00
N SER A 24 -4.73 0.20 9.71
CA SER A 24 -5.68 -0.26 10.72
C SER A 24 -5.33 -1.65 11.27
N LEU A 25 -4.70 -2.49 10.45
CA LEU A 25 -4.17 -3.80 10.84
C LEU A 25 -2.74 -3.74 11.39
N ASN A 26 -2.11 -2.56 11.44
CA ASN A 26 -0.76 -2.36 11.94
C ASN A 26 0.33 -3.21 11.24
N ILE A 27 0.10 -3.66 10.00
CA ILE A 27 0.92 -4.67 9.32
C ILE A 27 2.39 -4.21 9.16
N MET A 28 2.60 -2.94 8.81
CA MET A 28 3.95 -2.41 8.58
C MET A 28 4.75 -2.27 9.89
N GLU A 29 4.06 -2.01 10.99
CA GLU A 29 4.67 -1.91 12.32
C GLU A 29 4.97 -3.30 12.88
N ASP A 30 4.02 -4.22 12.79
CA ASP A 30 4.17 -5.59 13.28
C ASP A 30 5.33 -6.33 12.57
N LEU A 31 5.62 -5.96 11.32
CA LEU A 31 6.71 -6.52 10.52
C LEU A 31 7.97 -5.64 10.49
N ALA A 32 8.04 -4.55 11.25
CA ALA A 32 9.09 -3.53 11.14
C ALA A 32 10.52 -4.09 11.23
N LEU A 33 10.74 -5.15 12.03
CA LEU A 33 12.04 -5.84 12.15
C LEU A 33 12.58 -6.35 10.81
N TYR A 34 11.70 -6.68 9.88
CA TYR A 34 12.04 -7.26 8.57
C TYR A 34 12.12 -6.22 7.44
N ASN A 35 11.94 -4.92 7.74
CA ASN A 35 11.88 -3.85 6.74
C ASN A 35 10.85 -4.15 5.64
N PRO A 36 9.55 -4.24 5.98
CA PRO A 36 8.53 -4.70 5.07
C PRO A 36 8.36 -3.72 3.89
N VAL A 37 8.12 -4.26 2.71
CA VAL A 37 7.82 -3.48 1.50
C VAL A 37 6.58 -4.05 0.84
N LEU A 38 5.61 -3.18 0.57
CA LEU A 38 4.40 -3.57 -0.18
C LEU A 38 4.75 -3.76 -1.66
N CYS A 39 4.72 -5.02 -2.12
CA CYS A 39 4.95 -5.40 -3.51
C CYS A 39 3.62 -5.46 -4.30
N GLY A 40 3.67 -5.14 -5.60
CA GLY A 40 2.54 -5.22 -6.51
C GLY A 40 2.87 -4.66 -7.90
N THR A 41 2.10 -5.05 -8.91
CA THR A 41 2.31 -4.63 -10.31
C THR A 41 1.24 -3.69 -10.86
N ILE A 42 0.21 -3.36 -10.05
CA ILE A 42 -0.84 -2.42 -10.47
C ILE A 42 -0.30 -0.99 -10.34
N PRO A 43 -0.21 -0.22 -11.44
CA PRO A 43 0.29 1.14 -11.37
C PRO A 43 -0.61 2.05 -10.54
N ILE A 44 -0.01 3.09 -9.96
CA ILE A 44 -0.76 4.08 -9.19
C ILE A 44 -1.77 4.81 -10.09
N ARG A 45 -3.01 4.95 -9.59
CA ARG A 45 -4.17 5.52 -10.29
C ARG A 45 -4.69 4.72 -11.49
N ILE A 46 -4.15 3.54 -11.77
CA ILE A 46 -4.67 2.62 -12.79
C ILE A 46 -5.42 1.49 -12.07
N ASP A 47 -6.68 1.28 -12.41
CA ASP A 47 -7.46 0.10 -12.03
C ASP A 47 -8.10 -0.46 -13.30
N THR A 48 -7.96 -1.75 -13.54
CA THR A 48 -8.69 -2.45 -14.59
C THR A 48 -9.90 -3.14 -13.96
N PRO A 49 -11.07 -3.20 -14.63
CA PRO A 49 -12.14 -4.07 -14.20
C PRO A 49 -11.60 -5.49 -14.03
N GLN A 50 -11.93 -6.14 -12.91
CA GLN A 50 -11.65 -7.57 -12.73
C GLN A 50 -12.70 -8.41 -13.46
#